data_AF-A0A7V7NWS3-F1
#
_entry.id   AF-A0A7V7NWS3-F1
#
_cell.length_a   1.000
_cell.length_b   1.000
_cell.length_c   1.000
_cell.angle_alpha   90.00
_cell.angle_beta   90.00
_cell.angle_gamma   90.00
#
_symmetry.space_group_name_H-M   'P 1'
#
loop_
_entity.id
_entity.type
_entity.pdbx_description
1 polymer ?
#
loop_
_entity_poly.entity_id
_entity_poly.type
_entity_poly.pdbx_seq_one_letter_code
_entity_poly.pdbx_strand_id
1 'polypeptide(L)'
;MSDLKHTKKSQKAFDELQAIGVPVLKNGWGGYFQISGESNGTEVWAEYWEDSYINPKIEQIVKKHGLLLEWHNPGVLCVYSD
;
A
#
# COMPACT_ATOMS: atom_id res chain seq x y z
N MET A 1 -16.57 -1.76 17.02
CA MET A 1 -15.38 -1.00 16.56
C MET A 1 -14.77 -1.83 15.45
N SER A 2 -14.56 -1.24 14.28
CA SER A 2 -14.37 -1.93 12.99
C SER A 2 -13.30 -3.03 13.04
N ASP A 3 -13.71 -4.25 12.72
CA ASP A 3 -12.87 -5.44 12.54
C ASP A 3 -11.93 -5.30 11.35
N LEU A 4 -10.90 -4.48 11.51
CA LEU A 4 -9.77 -4.54 10.61
C LEU A 4 -8.84 -5.66 11.08
N LYS A 5 -8.49 -6.58 10.18
CA LYS A 5 -7.44 -7.59 10.37
C LYS A 5 -6.03 -6.96 10.54
N HIS A 6 -5.92 -5.66 10.86
CA HIS A 6 -4.63 -4.99 10.95
C HIS A 6 -3.84 -5.47 12.16
N THR A 7 -2.60 -5.87 11.91
CA THR A 7 -1.60 -5.98 12.97
C THR A 7 -1.12 -4.58 13.37
N LYS A 8 -0.48 -4.46 14.53
CA LYS A 8 0.20 -3.20 14.92
C LYS A 8 1.25 -2.77 13.87
N LYS A 9 1.83 -3.71 13.12
CA LYS A 9 2.81 -3.45 12.06
C LYS A 9 2.13 -2.84 10.83
N SER A 10 1.04 -3.44 10.35
CA SER A 10 0.31 -2.91 9.19
C SER A 10 -0.29 -1.53 9.45
N GLN A 11 -0.75 -1.26 10.68
CA GLN A 11 -1.22 0.08 11.03
C GLN A 11 -0.10 1.12 10.98
N LYS A 12 1.08 0.82 11.52
CA LYS A 12 2.23 1.73 11.45
C LYS A 12 2.70 1.99 10.02
N ALA A 13 2.71 0.96 9.18
CA ALA A 13 3.02 1.12 7.76
C ALA A 13 1.99 2.00 7.05
N PHE A 14 0.70 1.78 7.31
CA PHE A 14 -0.38 2.61 6.78
C PHE A 14 -0.20 4.08 7.16
N ASP A 15 0.03 4.36 8.45
CA ASP A 15 0.16 5.73 8.96
C ASP A 15 1.40 6.43 8.38
N GLU A 16 2.53 5.71 8.25
CA GLU A 16 3.78 6.24 7.69
C GLU A 16 3.65 6.55 6.19
N LEU A 17 2.99 5.67 5.42
CA LEU A 17 2.70 5.90 4.00
C LEU A 17 1.73 7.08 3.81
N GLN A 18 0.67 7.15 4.62
CA GLN A 18 -0.28 8.24 4.56
C GLN A 18 0.39 9.59 4.87
N ALA A 19 1.29 9.61 5.85
CA ALA A 19 2.00 10.83 6.26
C ALA A 19 2.88 11.43 5.14
N ILE A 20 3.34 10.61 4.18
CA ILE A 20 4.11 11.08 3.02
C ILE A 20 3.25 11.34 1.78
N GLY A 21 1.93 11.20 1.88
CA GLY A 21 0.98 11.47 0.80
C GLY A 21 0.66 10.30 -0.13
N VAL A 22 1.05 9.06 0.23
CA VAL A 22 0.67 7.87 -0.54
C VAL A 22 -0.86 7.68 -0.45
N PRO A 23 -1.55 7.41 -1.56
CA PRO A 23 -3.00 7.19 -1.59
C PRO A 23 -3.37 5.80 -1.03
N VAL A 24 -3.27 5.66 0.29
CA VAL A 24 -3.63 4.43 1.00
C VAL A 24 -5.15 4.31 1.16
N LEU A 25 -5.65 3.08 0.98
CA LEU A 25 -7.06 2.73 1.02
C LEU A 25 -7.32 1.70 2.14
N LYS A 26 -8.45 1.84 2.84
CA LYS A 26 -8.90 0.87 3.84
C LYS A 26 -10.01 0.02 3.24
N ASN A 27 -9.81 -1.31 3.23
CA ASN A 27 -10.82 -2.34 2.93
C ASN A 27 -11.55 -2.23 1.58
N GLY A 28 -10.88 -2.55 0.48
CA GLY A 28 -11.58 -2.80 -0.79
C GLY A 28 -11.45 -4.24 -1.32
N TRP A 29 -10.26 -4.86 -1.23
CA TRP A 29 -9.91 -5.91 -2.20
C TRP A 29 -8.99 -7.05 -1.69
N GLY A 30 -8.47 -6.98 -0.46
CA GLY A 30 -7.57 -8.00 0.10
C GLY A 30 -6.47 -7.41 0.99
N GLY A 31 -5.65 -8.25 1.62
CA GLY A 31 -4.57 -7.81 2.51
C GLY A 31 -5.01 -7.07 3.76
N TYR A 32 -4.06 -6.39 4.40
CA TYR A 32 -4.31 -5.50 5.53
C TYR A 32 -4.88 -4.17 5.04
N PHE A 33 -4.20 -3.51 4.09
CA PHE A 33 -4.66 -2.29 3.42
C PHE A 33 -4.21 -2.30 1.97
N GLN A 34 -4.62 -1.30 1.20
CA GLN A 34 -4.22 -1.17 -0.20
C GLN A 34 -3.61 0.20 -0.49
N ILE A 35 -2.90 0.30 -1.60
CA ILE A 35 -2.40 1.53 -2.19
C ILE A 35 -3.04 1.65 -3.57
N SER A 36 -3.57 2.83 -3.89
CA SER A 36 -4.15 3.11 -5.19
C SER A 36 -3.06 3.13 -6.27
N GLY A 37 -3.21 2.30 -7.29
CA GLY A 37 -2.41 2.36 -8.52
C GLY A 37 -2.92 3.40 -9.53
N GLU A 38 -4.07 4.02 -9.26
CA GLU A 38 -4.71 4.97 -10.19
C GLU A 38 -4.61 6.42 -9.69
N SER A 39 -4.33 6.61 -8.40
CA SER A 39 -4.29 7.93 -7.76
C SER A 39 -2.89 8.52 -7.78
N ASN A 40 -2.31 8.61 -8.97
CA ASN A 40 -1.07 9.31 -9.22
C ASN A 40 -1.35 10.80 -9.41
N GLY A 41 -0.66 11.63 -8.63
CA GLY A 41 -0.80 13.09 -8.66
C GLY A 41 0.46 13.73 -9.21
N THR A 42 1.10 14.58 -8.41
CA THR A 42 2.43 15.14 -8.72
C THR A 42 3.56 14.13 -8.50
N GLU A 43 3.32 13.08 -7.72
CA GLU A 43 4.24 11.96 -7.51
C GLU A 43 3.53 10.67 -7.94
N VAL A 44 4.26 9.82 -8.69
CA VAL A 44 3.81 8.48 -9.06
C VAL A 44 4.15 7.56 -7.90
N TRP A 45 3.11 6.97 -7.30
CA TRP A 45 3.24 6.10 -6.14
C TRP A 45 3.22 4.64 -6.53
N ALA A 46 2.25 4.24 -7.35
CA ALA A 46 2.17 2.91 -7.92
C ALA A 46 1.51 3.03 -9.29
N GLU A 47 2.06 2.39 -10.32
CA GLU A 47 1.55 2.45 -11.69
C GLU A 47 1.73 1.08 -12.34
N TYR A 48 0.61 0.40 -12.60
CA TYR A 48 0.64 -0.95 -13.11
C TYR A 48 1.11 -1.02 -14.57
N TRP A 49 0.68 -0.05 -15.38
CA TRP A 49 0.91 -0.08 -16.82
C TRP A 49 2.33 0.34 -17.21
N GLU A 50 3.07 0.95 -16.27
CA GLU A 50 4.48 1.27 -16.38
C GLU A 50 5.33 0.18 -15.70
N ASP A 51 5.34 -1.02 -16.29
CA ASP A 51 6.10 -2.18 -15.78
C ASP A 51 5.83 -2.53 -14.31
N SER A 52 4.57 -2.40 -13.88
CA SER A 52 4.16 -2.63 -12.48
C SER A 52 4.97 -1.81 -11.46
N TYR A 53 5.38 -0.60 -11.84
CA TYR A 53 6.18 0.30 -11.02
C TYR A 53 5.58 0.54 -9.64
N ILE A 54 6.44 0.44 -8.63
CA ILE A 54 6.15 0.78 -7.23
C ILE A 54 7.21 1.78 -6.79
N ASN A 55 6.79 2.91 -6.24
CA ASN A 55 7.71 3.91 -5.74
C ASN A 55 8.61 3.30 -4.63
N PRO A 56 9.95 3.42 -4.71
CA PRO A 56 10.86 2.82 -3.74
C PRO A 56 10.60 3.22 -2.28
N LYS A 57 10.00 4.40 -2.03
CA LYS A 57 9.59 4.82 -0.67
C LYS A 57 8.56 3.86 -0.08
N ILE A 58 7.62 3.39 -0.90
CA ILE A 58 6.61 2.40 -0.48
C ILE A 58 7.29 1.09 -0.10
N GLU A 59 8.15 0.57 -0.98
CA GLU A 59 8.87 -0.69 -0.74
C GLU A 59 9.71 -0.62 0.54
N GLN A 60 10.42 0.49 0.75
CA GLN A 60 11.23 0.72 1.96
C GLN A 60 10.38 0.73 3.23
N ILE A 61 9.26 1.47 3.25
CA ILE A 61 8.39 1.56 4.43
C ILE A 61 7.74 0.19 4.70
N VAL A 62 7.23 -0.48 3.68
CA VAL A 62 6.57 -1.78 3.84
C VAL A 62 7.56 -2.84 4.32
N LYS A 63 8.75 -2.90 3.73
CA LYS A 63 9.85 -3.80 4.16
C LYS A 63 10.32 -3.51 5.58
N LYS A 64 10.44 -2.24 5.98
CA LYS A 64 10.80 -1.82 7.35
C LYS A 64 9.85 -2.41 8.40
N HIS A 65 8.57 -2.58 8.06
CA HIS A 65 7.56 -3.17 8.95
C HIS A 65 7.39 -4.69 8.79
N GLY A 66 8.16 -5.35 7.91
CA GLY A 66 8.10 -6.80 7.66
C GLY A 66 6.79 -7.21 7.00
N LEU A 67 6.44 -6.52 5.92
CA LEU A 67 5.22 -6.71 5.14
C LEU A 67 5.59 -6.94 3.66
N LEU A 68 4.63 -7.45 2.90
CA LEU A 68 4.77 -7.73 1.46
C LEU A 68 3.79 -6.91 0.64
N LEU A 69 4.12 -6.74 -0.65
CA LEU A 69 3.32 -6.06 -1.66
C LEU A 69 2.90 -7.05 -2.75
N GLU A 70 1.64 -6.99 -3.15
CA GLU A 70 1.12 -7.77 -4.27
C GLU A 70 0.07 -6.98 -5.02
N TRP A 71 0.22 -6.87 -6.33
CA TRP A 71 -0.80 -6.29 -7.19
C TRP A 71 -2.04 -7.19 -7.21
N HIS A 72 -3.17 -6.69 -6.73
CA HIS A 72 -4.43 -7.42 -6.79
C HIS A 72 -5.07 -7.29 -8.18
N ASN A 73 -4.98 -6.09 -8.76
CA ASN A 73 -5.37 -5.75 -10.12
C ASN A 73 -4.61 -4.47 -10.52
N PRO A 74 -4.73 -3.98 -11.77
CA PRO A 74 -4.00 -2.79 -12.20
C PRO A 74 -4.27 -1.50 -11.40
N GLY A 75 -5.38 -1.40 -10.68
CA GLY A 75 -5.71 -0.22 -9.88
C GLY A 75 -5.35 -0.32 -8.40
N VAL A 76 -4.92 -1.49 -7.92
CA VAL A 76 -4.82 -1.76 -6.47
C VAL A 76 -3.61 -2.62 -6.14
N LEU A 77 -2.71 -2.06 -5.31
CA LEU A 77 -1.57 -2.75 -4.72
C LEU A 77 -1.89 -3.09 -3.24
N CYS A 78 -2.00 -4.37 -2.92
CA CYS A 78 -2.34 -4.86 -1.58
C CYS A 78 -1.10 -5.05 -0.71
N VAL A 79 -1.25 -4.81 0.60
CA VAL A 79 -0.19 -5.02 1.60
C VAL A 79 -0.55 -6.20 2.51
N TYR A 80 0.34 -7.19 2.60
CA TYR A 80 0.15 -8.42 3.39
C TYR A 80 1.21 -8.57 4.48
N SER A 81 1.00 -9.53 5.40
CA SER A 81 2.10 -10.04 6.21
C SER A 81 3.07 -10.81 5.32
N ASP A 82 4.36 -10.70 5.63
CA ASP A 82 5.37 -11.69 5.21
C ASP A 82 5.01 -13.10 5.71
#